data_AF-A0A1V4AVU1-F1
#
_entry.id   AF-A0A1V4AVU1-F1
#
_cell.length_a   1.000
_cell.length_b   1.000
_cell.length_c   1.000
_cell.angle_alpha   90.00
_cell.angle_beta   90.00
_cell.angle_gamma   90.00
#
_symmetry.space_group_name_H-M   'P 1'
#
loop_
_entity.id
_entity.type
_entity.pdbx_description
1 polymer ?
#
loop_
_entity_poly.entity_id
_entity_poly.type
_entity_poly.pdbx_seq_one_letter_code
_entity_poly.pdbx_strand_id
1 'polypeptide(L)'
;MKLEFDPSLIEEVIFSELKVREEKGDFALTLEYHSCIDPVYENFPSDERPAQFKKIEWDFFKKLGFVKLIKEIFDEFPGLDEKACGGVIAKAVNNFDEGSYLTKGMNQDAGQKRIVVKILPDRFLNIPYLKKLVRHELMHTSDMFSDSYGYRDERLGGNPMEESIIKERYCVFWDIYVDSRLIRNGRETLSDKEGRYQEFSALYKKIPDEVKMAIFDVLWQDENFTHDRILGMAKDVNEVIKISEGLPIKHTFKKKKTILPGAQCPLCQFRTYQWVEGIEQDTYLVNEIKKDFPDWEPEDGVCGQCTEAYKVKKAVC
;
A
#
# COMPACT_ATOMS: atom_id res chain seq x y z
N MET A 1 13.31 -21.38 2.15
CA MET A 1 14.20 -20.28 1.67
C MET A 1 15.44 -20.06 2.53
N LYS A 2 16.52 -19.46 1.99
CA LYS A 2 17.56 -18.81 2.82
C LYS A 2 17.11 -17.39 3.20
N LEU A 3 17.08 -17.09 4.49
CA LEU A 3 16.72 -15.77 5.03
C LEU A 3 17.92 -15.07 5.65
N GLU A 4 18.03 -13.78 5.38
CA GLU A 4 19.01 -12.87 5.97
C GLU A 4 18.25 -11.80 6.78
N PHE A 5 18.87 -11.30 7.84
CA PHE A 5 18.27 -10.32 8.74
C PHE A 5 19.21 -9.13 8.87
N ASP A 6 18.66 -7.92 8.78
CA ASP A 6 19.38 -6.68 8.98
C ASP A 6 19.88 -6.58 10.45
N PRO A 7 21.19 -6.43 10.69
CA PRO A 7 21.72 -6.27 12.04
C PRO A 7 21.08 -5.12 12.83
N SER A 8 20.72 -4.02 12.16
CA SER A 8 20.11 -2.87 12.83
C SER A 8 18.66 -3.14 13.26
N LEU A 9 17.94 -4.03 12.56
CA LEU A 9 16.64 -4.53 13.00
C LEU A 9 16.83 -5.39 14.26
N ILE A 10 17.80 -6.30 14.23
CA ILE A 10 18.06 -7.24 15.32
C ILE A 10 18.37 -6.49 16.61
N GLU A 11 19.31 -5.55 16.57
CA GLU A 11 19.70 -4.72 17.72
C GLU A 11 18.49 -4.04 18.38
N GLU A 12 17.67 -3.34 17.58
CA GLU A 12 16.49 -2.63 18.10
C GLU A 12 15.42 -3.59 18.64
N VAL A 13 15.23 -4.76 18.02
CA VAL A 13 14.31 -5.78 18.55
C VAL A 13 14.78 -6.30 19.90
N ILE A 14 16.08 -6.55 20.07
CA ILE A 14 16.64 -7.01 21.35
C ILE A 14 16.45 -5.93 22.42
N PHE A 15 16.79 -4.67 22.14
CA PHE A 15 16.63 -3.59 23.12
C PHE A 15 15.16 -3.34 23.50
N SER A 16 14.24 -3.41 22.53
CA SER A 16 12.80 -3.33 22.81
C SER A 16 12.32 -4.48 23.69
N GLU A 17 12.77 -5.72 23.43
CA GLU A 17 12.41 -6.89 24.25
C GLU A 17 12.95 -6.79 25.68
N LEU A 18 14.21 -6.37 25.85
CA LEU A 18 14.81 -6.12 27.16
C LEU A 18 13.97 -5.11 27.94
N LYS A 19 13.71 -3.95 27.35
CA LYS A 19 12.94 -2.87 27.97
C LYS A 19 11.55 -3.33 28.41
N VAL A 20 10.80 -4.03 27.53
CA VAL A 20 9.44 -4.49 27.85
C VAL A 20 9.42 -5.51 28.98
N ARG A 21 10.46 -6.35 29.12
CA ARG A 21 10.56 -7.30 30.23
C ARG A 21 10.94 -6.61 31.54
N GLU A 22 11.85 -5.66 31.50
CA GLU A 22 12.22 -4.83 32.65
C GLU A 22 11.03 -4.04 33.20
N GLU A 23 10.21 -3.45 32.32
CA GLU A 23 8.96 -2.76 32.70
C GLU A 23 7.96 -3.69 33.39
N LYS A 24 8.03 -5.00 33.12
CA LYS A 24 7.24 -6.06 33.79
C LYS A 24 7.93 -6.63 35.03
N GLY A 25 9.11 -6.15 35.38
CA GLY A 25 9.91 -6.62 36.51
C GLY A 25 10.72 -7.90 36.25
N ASP A 26 10.79 -8.38 35.01
CA ASP A 26 11.63 -9.51 34.61
C ASP A 26 12.98 -9.04 34.07
N PHE A 27 14.02 -9.15 34.90
CA PHE A 27 15.39 -8.76 34.55
C PHE A 27 16.25 -9.93 34.07
N ALA A 28 15.70 -11.15 33.95
CA ALA A 28 16.51 -12.34 33.66
C ALA A 28 17.23 -12.22 32.30
N LEU A 29 16.53 -11.73 31.27
CA LEU A 29 17.10 -11.54 29.93
C LEU A 29 18.16 -10.42 29.94
N THR A 30 17.92 -9.33 30.67
CA THR A 30 18.84 -8.21 30.83
C THR A 30 20.13 -8.63 31.51
N LEU A 31 20.04 -9.35 32.62
CA LEU A 31 21.21 -9.85 33.34
C LEU A 31 22.04 -10.80 32.46
N GLU A 32 21.39 -11.67 31.71
CA GLU A 32 22.07 -12.54 30.76
C GLU A 32 22.73 -11.74 29.62
N TYR A 33 22.03 -10.74 29.07
CA TYR A 33 22.57 -9.87 28.02
C TYR A 33 23.82 -9.14 28.49
N HIS A 34 23.77 -8.51 29.67
CA HIS A 34 24.93 -7.85 30.27
C HIS A 34 26.09 -8.80 30.56
N SER A 35 25.81 -10.02 31.03
CA SER A 35 26.87 -11.02 31.24
C SER A 35 27.63 -11.39 29.96
N CYS A 36 27.01 -11.19 28.79
CA CYS A 36 27.65 -11.39 27.49
C CYS A 36 28.31 -10.12 26.94
N ILE A 37 27.69 -8.95 27.17
CA ILE A 37 28.12 -7.66 26.61
C ILE A 37 29.26 -7.03 27.40
N ASP A 38 29.22 -7.07 28.73
CA ASP A 38 30.20 -6.40 29.59
C ASP A 38 31.64 -6.90 29.29
N PRO A 39 31.90 -8.21 29.11
CA PRO A 39 33.21 -8.71 28.74
C PRO A 39 33.72 -8.20 27.38
N VAL A 40 32.84 -7.73 26.47
CA VAL A 40 33.27 -7.21 25.16
C VAL A 40 34.05 -5.91 25.32
N TYR A 41 33.68 -5.08 26.30
CA TYR A 41 34.40 -3.83 26.58
C TYR A 41 35.81 -4.08 27.11
N GLU A 42 36.01 -5.15 27.88
CA GLU A 42 37.29 -5.49 28.49
C GLU A 42 38.22 -6.28 27.56
N ASN A 43 37.65 -7.22 26.78
CA ASN A 43 38.44 -8.22 26.07
C ASN A 43 38.66 -7.91 24.58
N PHE A 44 37.98 -6.91 24.01
CA PHE A 44 38.09 -6.59 22.58
C PHE A 44 38.50 -5.13 22.33
N PRO A 45 39.40 -4.88 21.36
CA PRO A 45 39.71 -3.55 20.85
C PRO A 45 38.48 -2.82 20.30
N SER A 46 38.48 -1.49 20.37
CA SER A 46 37.31 -0.66 20.06
C SER A 46 36.74 -0.84 18.65
N ASP A 47 37.58 -1.16 17.67
CA ASP A 47 37.22 -1.40 16.27
C ASP A 47 36.60 -2.78 16.05
N GLU A 48 36.89 -3.76 16.91
CA GLU A 48 36.32 -5.12 16.84
C GLU A 48 34.99 -5.26 17.60
N ARG A 49 34.75 -4.42 18.63
CA ARG A 49 33.53 -4.49 19.47
C ARG A 49 32.22 -4.53 18.68
N PRO A 50 31.99 -3.68 17.65
CA PRO A 50 30.74 -3.71 16.89
C PRO A 50 30.43 -5.07 16.25
N ALA A 51 31.46 -5.82 15.83
CA ALA A 51 31.26 -7.14 15.26
C ALA A 51 30.93 -8.19 16.34
N GLN A 52 31.43 -8.02 17.57
CA GLN A 52 31.09 -8.91 18.68
C GLN A 52 29.68 -8.65 19.21
N PHE A 53 29.27 -7.38 19.35
CA PHE A 53 27.89 -7.04 19.73
C PHE A 53 26.86 -7.66 18.78
N LYS A 54 27.07 -7.51 17.46
CA LYS A 54 26.22 -8.14 16.43
C LYS A 54 26.10 -9.66 16.57
N LYS A 55 27.17 -10.36 16.99
CA LYS A 55 27.12 -11.81 17.20
C LYS A 55 26.26 -12.16 18.42
N ILE A 56 26.45 -11.44 19.53
CA ILE A 56 25.68 -11.62 20.76
C ILE A 56 24.20 -11.34 20.49
N GLU A 57 23.88 -10.22 19.87
CA GLU A 57 22.51 -9.84 19.52
C GLU A 57 21.86 -10.88 18.58
N TRP A 58 22.60 -11.40 17.60
CA TRP A 58 22.13 -12.47 16.73
C TRP A 58 21.83 -13.76 17.50
N ASP A 59 22.66 -14.12 18.48
CA ASP A 59 22.43 -15.29 19.33
C ASP A 59 21.18 -15.12 20.20
N PHE A 60 20.98 -13.94 20.77
CA PHE A 60 19.74 -13.60 21.48
C PHE A 60 18.52 -13.62 20.57
N PHE A 61 18.62 -13.07 19.36
CA PHE A 61 17.52 -13.05 18.39
C PHE A 61 17.08 -14.46 17.96
N LYS A 62 18.05 -15.38 17.79
CA LYS A 62 17.78 -16.81 17.59
C LYS A 62 17.17 -17.44 18.83
N LYS A 63 17.72 -17.16 20.03
CA LYS A 63 17.25 -17.70 21.31
C LYS A 63 15.80 -17.34 21.59
N LEU A 64 15.39 -16.12 21.27
CA LEU A 64 14.01 -15.63 21.37
C LEU A 64 13.07 -16.26 20.33
N GLY A 65 13.60 -17.04 19.39
CA GLY A 65 12.81 -17.79 18.41
C GLY A 65 12.38 -16.98 17.19
N PHE A 66 12.81 -15.72 17.04
CA PHE A 66 12.35 -14.84 15.95
C PHE A 66 12.79 -15.31 14.57
N VAL A 67 13.98 -15.90 14.44
CA VAL A 67 14.42 -16.51 13.17
C VAL A 67 13.49 -17.67 12.76
N LYS A 68 13.16 -18.55 13.71
CA LYS A 68 12.27 -19.69 13.48
C LYS A 68 10.87 -19.21 13.12
N LEU A 69 10.34 -18.23 13.86
CA LEU A 69 9.05 -17.61 13.61
C LEU A 69 8.92 -17.09 12.18
N ILE A 70 9.85 -16.27 11.70
CA ILE A 70 9.78 -15.71 10.35
C ILE A 70 9.90 -16.81 9.30
N LYS A 71 10.81 -17.78 9.52
CA LYS A 71 10.97 -18.90 8.60
C LYS A 71 9.69 -19.72 8.46
N GLU A 72 9.00 -20.01 9.57
CA GLU A 72 7.72 -20.73 9.53
C GLU A 72 6.66 -20.00 8.70
N ILE A 73 6.63 -18.67 8.73
CA ILE A 73 5.69 -17.88 7.89
C ILE A 73 6.08 -17.97 6.41
N PHE A 74 7.37 -17.91 6.08
CA PHE A 74 7.85 -18.11 4.70
C PHE A 74 7.54 -19.50 4.17
N ASP A 75 7.64 -20.53 5.02
CA ASP A 75 7.34 -21.92 4.66
C ASP A 75 5.84 -22.11 4.30
N GLU A 76 4.96 -21.17 4.69
CA GLU A 76 3.56 -21.15 4.23
C GLU A 76 3.40 -20.77 2.73
N PHE A 77 4.46 -20.30 2.07
CA PHE A 77 4.47 -19.84 0.67
C PHE A 77 5.53 -20.60 -0.16
N PRO A 78 5.39 -21.93 -0.33
CA PRO A 78 6.43 -22.76 -0.95
C PRO A 78 6.77 -22.36 -2.39
N GLY A 79 5.84 -21.75 -3.14
CA GLY A 79 6.10 -21.27 -4.50
C GLY A 79 7.11 -20.12 -4.58
N LEU A 80 7.40 -19.45 -3.47
CA LEU A 80 8.44 -18.41 -3.43
C LEU A 80 9.85 -18.99 -3.37
N ASP A 81 10.03 -20.18 -2.78
CA ASP A 81 11.35 -20.83 -2.65
C ASP A 81 11.95 -21.20 -4.01
N GLU A 82 11.10 -21.55 -4.97
CA GLU A 82 11.51 -21.92 -6.32
C GLU A 82 11.85 -20.70 -7.18
N LYS A 83 11.25 -19.55 -6.90
CA LYS A 83 11.33 -18.34 -7.74
C LYS A 83 12.31 -17.30 -7.23
N ALA A 84 12.49 -17.19 -5.91
CA ALA A 84 13.36 -16.20 -5.28
C ALA A 84 14.72 -16.79 -4.90
N CYS A 85 15.80 -16.02 -5.07
CA CYS A 85 17.14 -16.44 -4.64
C CYS A 85 17.38 -16.32 -3.12
N GLY A 86 16.37 -15.89 -2.35
CA GLY A 86 16.45 -15.64 -0.91
C GLY A 86 15.54 -14.51 -0.45
N GLY A 87 15.45 -14.35 0.88
CA GLY A 87 14.71 -13.27 1.53
C GLY A 87 15.58 -12.46 2.49
N VAL A 88 15.28 -11.17 2.63
CA VAL A 88 15.90 -10.27 3.61
C VAL A 88 14.80 -9.65 4.46
N ILE A 89 14.93 -9.76 5.78
CA ILE A 89 14.09 -9.04 6.73
C ILE A 89 14.87 -7.80 7.16
N ALA A 90 14.37 -6.64 6.75
CA ALA A 90 15.05 -5.36 6.92
C ALA A 90 14.29 -4.47 7.90
N LYS A 91 15.00 -3.51 8.51
CA LYS A 91 14.37 -2.51 9.37
C LYS A 91 13.55 -1.52 8.54
N ALA A 92 12.29 -1.33 8.89
CA ALA A 92 11.50 -0.19 8.41
C ALA A 92 11.80 1.06 9.25
N VAL A 93 11.81 2.24 8.62
CA VAL A 93 12.07 3.50 9.34
C VAL A 93 10.80 4.04 10.04
N ASN A 94 9.63 3.79 9.45
CA ASN A 94 8.33 4.21 9.97
C ASN A 94 7.23 3.31 9.35
N ASN A 95 5.97 3.50 9.76
CA ASN A 95 4.84 2.70 9.27
C ASN A 95 4.65 2.78 7.75
N PHE A 96 5.02 3.88 7.08
CA PHE A 96 4.90 4.02 5.63
C PHE A 96 6.05 3.34 4.86
N ASP A 97 7.11 2.93 5.56
CA ASP A 97 8.24 2.18 5.02
C ASP A 97 8.13 0.67 5.30
N GLU A 98 7.12 0.23 6.06
CA GLU A 98 6.78 -1.20 6.17
C GLU A 98 6.19 -1.69 4.85
N GLY A 99 6.56 -2.91 4.46
CA GLY A 99 6.08 -3.51 3.23
C GLY A 99 7.11 -4.43 2.58
N SER A 100 6.75 -4.99 1.43
CA SER A 100 7.60 -5.86 0.64
C SER A 100 7.93 -5.31 -0.74
N TYR A 101 9.11 -5.66 -1.24
CA TYR A 101 9.51 -5.38 -2.60
C TYR A 101 10.54 -6.41 -3.08
N LEU A 102 10.74 -6.44 -4.40
CA LEU A 102 11.75 -7.30 -5.03
C LEU A 102 12.99 -6.48 -5.38
N THR A 103 14.16 -7.02 -5.06
CA THR A 103 15.45 -6.47 -5.49
C THR A 103 16.24 -7.47 -6.33
N LYS A 104 17.27 -7.01 -7.02
CA LYS A 104 18.17 -7.90 -7.79
C LYS A 104 18.94 -8.81 -6.82
N GLY A 105 19.05 -10.10 -7.14
CA GLY A 105 19.92 -11.03 -6.40
C GLY A 105 21.41 -10.66 -6.51
N MET A 106 22.23 -11.13 -5.56
CA MET A 106 23.68 -10.88 -5.56
C MET A 106 24.38 -11.44 -6.81
N ASN A 107 23.84 -12.50 -7.41
CA ASN A 107 24.32 -13.04 -8.69
C ASN A 107 23.54 -12.41 -9.85
N GLN A 108 24.08 -11.31 -10.38
CA GLN A 108 23.46 -10.52 -11.45
C GLN A 108 23.21 -11.33 -12.74
N ASP A 109 23.97 -12.40 -12.96
CA ASP A 109 23.91 -13.23 -14.17
C ASP A 109 22.68 -14.15 -14.25
N ALA A 110 21.99 -14.41 -13.13
CA ALA A 110 20.86 -15.36 -13.09
C ALA A 110 19.48 -14.70 -13.25
N GLY A 111 19.39 -13.36 -13.23
CA GLY A 111 18.11 -12.64 -13.28
C GLY A 111 17.16 -12.91 -12.09
N GLN A 112 17.58 -13.72 -11.11
CA GLN A 112 16.78 -14.08 -9.95
C GLN A 112 16.60 -12.88 -9.02
N LYS A 113 15.36 -12.69 -8.56
CA LYS A 113 15.00 -11.62 -7.63
C LYS A 113 15.09 -12.11 -6.18
N ARG A 114 15.40 -11.19 -5.28
CA ARG A 114 15.44 -11.38 -3.83
C ARG A 114 14.27 -10.65 -3.21
N ILE A 115 13.61 -11.29 -2.24
CA ILE A 115 12.50 -10.70 -1.49
C ILE A 115 13.07 -9.84 -0.38
N VAL A 116 12.58 -8.62 -0.23
CA VAL A 116 12.86 -7.79 0.95
C VAL A 116 11.54 -7.50 1.64
N VAL A 117 11.45 -7.81 2.93
CA VAL A 117 10.33 -7.45 3.80
C VAL A 117 10.85 -6.48 4.85
N LYS A 118 10.35 -5.26 4.84
CA LYS A 118 10.68 -4.23 5.81
C LYS A 118 9.66 -4.24 6.95
N ILE A 119 10.15 -4.30 8.18
CA ILE A 119 9.34 -4.46 9.38
C ILE A 119 9.84 -3.49 10.46
N LEU A 120 8.93 -2.85 11.19
CA LEU A 120 9.30 -2.09 12.38
C LEU A 120 9.73 -3.04 13.52
N PRO A 121 10.82 -2.74 14.25
CA PRO A 121 11.27 -3.56 15.37
C PRO A 121 10.16 -3.87 16.38
N ASP A 122 9.30 -2.90 16.69
CA ASP A 122 8.21 -3.04 17.64
C ASP A 122 7.18 -4.12 17.26
N ARG A 123 7.11 -4.54 15.99
CA ARG A 123 6.21 -5.63 15.58
C ARG A 123 6.60 -6.96 16.24
N PHE A 124 7.88 -7.16 16.58
CA PHE A 124 8.34 -8.36 17.26
C PHE A 124 7.83 -8.47 18.70
N LEU A 125 7.30 -7.39 19.28
CA LEU A 125 6.62 -7.42 20.59
C LEU A 125 5.16 -7.93 20.49
N ASN A 126 4.59 -7.97 19.29
CA ASN A 126 3.23 -8.45 19.02
C ASN A 126 3.24 -9.55 17.94
N ILE A 127 3.57 -10.77 18.37
CA ILE A 127 3.72 -11.93 17.48
C ILE A 127 2.47 -12.21 16.62
N PRO A 128 1.23 -12.16 17.14
CA PRO A 128 0.04 -12.32 16.31
C PRO A 128 -0.04 -11.29 15.18
N TYR A 129 0.25 -10.02 15.45
CA TYR A 129 0.24 -8.98 14.42
C TYR A 129 1.39 -9.17 13.41
N LEU A 130 2.60 -9.46 13.88
CA LEU A 130 3.76 -9.72 13.01
C LEU A 130 3.48 -10.86 12.03
N LYS A 131 2.85 -11.95 12.48
CA LYS A 131 2.45 -13.07 11.60
C LYS A 131 1.52 -12.61 10.49
N LYS A 132 0.51 -11.81 10.83
CA LYS A 132 -0.47 -11.27 9.85
C LYS A 132 0.22 -10.35 8.85
N LEU A 133 1.08 -9.44 9.32
CA LEU A 133 1.84 -8.51 8.49
C LEU A 133 2.73 -9.24 7.49
N VAL A 134 3.60 -10.14 7.96
CA VAL A 134 4.54 -10.84 7.07
C VAL A 134 3.78 -11.71 6.06
N ARG A 135 2.69 -12.36 6.47
CA ARG A 135 1.87 -13.16 5.56
C ARG A 135 1.20 -12.30 4.47
N HIS A 136 0.69 -11.12 4.84
CA HIS A 136 0.14 -10.14 3.91
C HIS A 136 1.19 -9.73 2.86
N GLU A 137 2.39 -9.35 3.32
CA GLU A 137 3.50 -8.98 2.46
C GLU A 137 3.99 -10.12 1.54
N LEU A 138 4.03 -11.35 2.04
CA LEU A 138 4.41 -12.51 1.23
C LEU A 138 3.37 -12.85 0.16
N MET A 139 2.09 -12.54 0.38
CA MET A 139 1.07 -12.68 -0.65
C MET A 139 1.24 -11.62 -1.76
N HIS A 140 1.54 -10.36 -1.42
CA HIS A 140 1.94 -9.37 -2.43
C HIS A 140 3.15 -9.84 -3.23
N THR A 141 4.17 -10.35 -2.53
CA THR A 141 5.37 -10.89 -3.17
C THR A 141 5.04 -12.07 -4.11
N SER A 142 4.09 -12.93 -3.73
CA SER A 142 3.63 -14.04 -4.56
C SER A 142 2.99 -13.55 -5.86
N ASP A 143 2.20 -12.48 -5.79
CA ASP A 143 1.65 -11.81 -6.98
C ASP A 143 2.75 -11.20 -7.85
N MET A 144 3.76 -10.57 -7.25
CA MET A 144 4.89 -9.99 -7.98
C MET A 144 5.71 -11.02 -8.79
N PHE A 145 5.66 -12.29 -8.39
CA PHE A 145 6.28 -13.42 -9.07
C PHE A 145 5.32 -14.22 -9.97
N SER A 146 4.04 -13.86 -10.00
CA SER A 146 3.02 -14.57 -10.78
C SER A 146 2.93 -14.00 -12.20
N ASP A 147 3.16 -14.84 -13.19
CA ASP A 147 2.99 -14.46 -14.61
C ASP A 147 1.54 -14.12 -14.92
N SER A 148 0.56 -14.79 -14.27
CA SER A 148 -0.86 -14.50 -14.47
C SER A 148 -1.27 -13.16 -13.86
N TYR A 149 -0.61 -12.73 -12.78
CA TYR A 149 -0.83 -11.41 -12.20
C TYR A 149 -0.14 -10.33 -13.04
N GLY A 150 1.06 -10.61 -13.56
CA GLY A 150 1.75 -9.75 -14.53
C GLY A 150 2.31 -8.46 -13.94
N TYR A 151 2.82 -8.49 -12.70
CA TYR A 151 3.39 -7.32 -12.02
C TYR A 151 4.55 -6.69 -12.80
N ARG A 152 4.53 -5.36 -12.89
CA ARG A 152 5.62 -4.57 -13.47
C ARG A 152 5.98 -3.44 -12.51
N ASP A 153 7.28 -3.23 -12.36
CA ASP A 153 7.82 -2.08 -11.65
C ASP A 153 7.76 -0.88 -12.60
N GLU A 154 6.58 -0.27 -12.68
CA GLU A 154 6.29 0.86 -13.55
C GLU A 154 5.86 2.08 -12.75
N ARG A 155 6.18 3.26 -13.30
CA ARG A 155 5.77 4.52 -12.71
C ARG A 155 4.25 4.68 -12.86
N LEU A 156 3.57 4.91 -11.74
CA LEU A 156 2.11 4.86 -11.72
C LEU A 156 1.44 6.15 -12.24
N GLY A 157 2.11 7.31 -12.15
CA GLY A 157 1.56 8.62 -12.55
C GLY A 157 2.55 9.50 -13.35
N GLY A 158 2.03 10.56 -13.98
CA GLY A 158 2.86 11.49 -14.77
C GLY A 158 3.64 12.48 -13.92
N ASN A 159 3.14 12.80 -12.72
CA ASN A 159 3.74 13.73 -11.76
C ASN A 159 3.59 13.22 -10.31
N PRO A 160 4.36 13.74 -9.33
CA PRO A 160 4.36 13.22 -7.95
C PRO A 160 2.99 13.20 -7.25
N MET A 161 2.14 14.20 -7.48
CA MET A 161 0.81 14.26 -6.86
C MET A 161 -0.12 13.18 -7.42
N GLU A 162 -0.19 13.10 -8.76
CA GLU A 162 -0.97 12.07 -9.45
C GLU A 162 -0.49 10.67 -9.10
N GLU A 163 0.83 10.48 -9.04
CA GLU A 163 1.46 9.23 -8.65
C GLU A 163 1.09 8.83 -7.22
N SER A 164 1.04 9.77 -6.28
CA SER A 164 0.59 9.51 -4.91
C SER A 164 -0.87 9.04 -4.85
N ILE A 165 -1.78 9.67 -5.60
CA ILE A 165 -3.20 9.32 -5.63
C ILE A 165 -3.40 7.93 -6.27
N ILE A 166 -2.74 7.68 -7.39
CA ILE A 166 -2.85 6.38 -8.08
C ILE A 166 -2.25 5.28 -7.20
N LYS A 167 -1.11 5.54 -6.54
CA LYS A 167 -0.49 4.60 -5.61
C LYS A 167 -1.42 4.24 -4.46
N GLU A 168 -2.04 5.24 -3.81
CA GLU A 168 -2.98 5.00 -2.71
C GLU A 168 -4.13 4.08 -3.14
N ARG A 169 -4.76 4.37 -4.30
CA ARG A 169 -5.84 3.53 -4.84
C ARG A 169 -5.36 2.13 -5.23
N TYR A 170 -4.21 2.05 -5.89
CA TYR A 170 -3.60 0.80 -6.33
C TYR A 170 -3.34 -0.12 -5.12
N CYS A 171 -2.77 0.42 -4.04
CA CYS A 171 -2.55 -0.31 -2.79
C CYS A 171 -3.88 -0.85 -2.25
N VAL A 172 -4.92 -0.03 -2.08
CA VAL A 172 -6.22 -0.51 -1.55
C VAL A 172 -6.80 -1.66 -2.38
N PHE A 173 -6.77 -1.57 -3.71
CA PHE A 173 -7.25 -2.68 -4.56
C PHE A 173 -6.39 -3.94 -4.44
N TRP A 174 -5.07 -3.79 -4.37
CA TRP A 174 -4.18 -4.94 -4.21
C TRP A 174 -4.35 -5.58 -2.85
N ASP A 175 -4.51 -4.80 -1.79
CA ASP A 175 -4.72 -5.29 -0.44
C ASP A 175 -6.07 -6.03 -0.32
N ILE A 176 -7.13 -5.55 -0.96
CA ILE A 176 -8.42 -6.27 -1.08
C ILE A 176 -8.21 -7.65 -1.71
N TYR A 177 -7.41 -7.70 -2.79
CA TYR A 177 -7.11 -8.95 -3.49
C TYR A 177 -6.26 -9.92 -2.65
N VAL A 178 -5.28 -9.38 -1.90
CA VAL A 178 -4.43 -10.16 -1.00
C VAL A 178 -5.24 -10.70 0.18
N ASP A 179 -5.95 -9.85 0.89
CA ASP A 179 -6.63 -10.23 2.13
C ASP A 179 -7.81 -11.17 1.88
N SER A 180 -8.56 -10.95 0.80
CA SER A 180 -9.64 -11.87 0.42
C SER A 180 -9.12 -13.29 0.12
N ARG A 181 -7.96 -13.44 -0.52
CA ARG A 181 -7.35 -14.75 -0.80
C ARG A 181 -6.74 -15.37 0.45
N LEU A 182 -6.11 -14.58 1.32
CA LEU A 182 -5.60 -15.08 2.59
C LEU A 182 -6.71 -15.64 3.46
N ILE A 183 -7.82 -14.91 3.61
CA ILE A 183 -8.98 -15.33 4.38
C ILE A 183 -9.62 -16.60 3.79
N ARG A 184 -9.80 -16.66 2.46
CA ARG A 184 -10.32 -17.87 1.79
C ARG A 184 -9.44 -19.10 1.99
N ASN A 185 -8.12 -18.91 2.07
CA ASN A 185 -7.16 -19.95 2.39
C ASN A 185 -7.08 -20.29 3.89
N GLY A 186 -8.02 -19.79 4.71
CA GLY A 186 -8.10 -20.05 6.14
C GLY A 186 -6.99 -19.37 6.95
N ARG A 187 -6.34 -18.33 6.39
CA ARG A 187 -5.25 -17.63 7.05
C ARG A 187 -5.72 -16.28 7.57
N GLU A 188 -5.22 -15.92 8.76
CA GLU A 188 -5.41 -14.58 9.29
C GLU A 188 -4.61 -13.55 8.49
N THR A 189 -5.13 -12.33 8.40
CA THR A 189 -4.47 -11.20 7.74
C THR A 189 -4.66 -9.90 8.53
N LEU A 190 -4.11 -8.79 8.03
CA LEU A 190 -4.07 -7.48 8.69
C LEU A 190 -5.46 -6.87 8.89
N SER A 191 -6.33 -7.01 7.91
CA SER A 191 -7.67 -6.42 7.91
C SER A 191 -8.71 -7.46 7.47
N ASP A 192 -9.91 -7.37 8.01
CA ASP A 192 -11.01 -8.23 7.57
C ASP A 192 -11.76 -7.58 6.39
N LYS A 193 -12.85 -8.24 5.97
CA LYS A 193 -13.69 -7.75 4.88
C LYS A 193 -14.25 -6.35 5.17
N GLU A 194 -14.63 -6.07 6.42
CA GLU A 194 -15.22 -4.79 6.81
C GLU A 194 -14.17 -3.68 6.81
N GLY A 195 -12.98 -3.93 7.37
CA GLY A 195 -11.87 -2.97 7.35
C GLY A 195 -11.46 -2.60 5.92
N ARG A 196 -11.33 -3.59 5.02
CA ARG A 196 -11.04 -3.33 3.61
C ARG A 196 -12.16 -2.61 2.87
N TYR A 197 -13.41 -2.86 3.24
CA TYR A 197 -14.53 -2.08 2.71
C TYR A 197 -14.45 -0.61 3.13
N GLN A 198 -14.08 -0.33 4.39
CA GLN A 198 -13.95 1.05 4.89
C GLN A 198 -12.85 1.82 4.15
N GLU A 199 -11.70 1.19 3.92
CA GLU A 199 -10.61 1.76 3.12
C GLU A 199 -11.06 2.08 1.69
N PHE A 200 -11.70 1.13 1.01
CA PHE A 200 -12.27 1.34 -0.31
C PHE A 200 -13.31 2.46 -0.32
N SER A 201 -14.24 2.44 0.62
CA SER A 201 -15.33 3.42 0.71
C SER A 201 -14.81 4.85 0.93
N ALA A 202 -13.72 4.99 1.68
CA ALA A 202 -13.07 6.28 1.93
C ALA A 202 -12.50 6.92 0.66
N LEU A 203 -12.04 6.13 -0.31
CA LEU A 203 -11.52 6.62 -1.59
C LEU A 203 -12.61 7.13 -2.54
N TYR A 204 -13.82 6.60 -2.44
CA TYR A 204 -14.90 6.80 -3.42
C TYR A 204 -16.16 7.44 -2.83
N LYS A 205 -16.01 8.47 -1.97
CA LYS A 205 -17.12 9.14 -1.26
C LYS A 205 -18.28 9.64 -2.13
N LYS A 206 -18.04 9.89 -3.43
CA LYS A 206 -19.06 10.36 -4.39
C LYS A 206 -19.89 9.23 -4.99
N ILE A 207 -19.48 7.97 -4.84
CA ILE A 207 -20.26 6.81 -5.30
C ILE A 207 -21.28 6.47 -4.20
N PRO A 208 -22.57 6.26 -4.53
CA PRO A 208 -23.58 5.85 -3.56
C PRO A 208 -23.20 4.57 -2.81
N ASP A 209 -23.53 4.48 -1.52
CA ASP A 209 -23.13 3.36 -0.65
C ASP A 209 -23.60 1.99 -1.17
N GLU A 210 -24.84 1.89 -1.65
CA GLU A 210 -25.36 0.64 -2.25
C GLU A 210 -24.49 0.16 -3.43
N VAL A 211 -24.00 1.10 -4.24
CA VAL A 211 -23.15 0.78 -5.39
C VAL A 211 -21.74 0.43 -4.95
N LYS A 212 -21.18 1.15 -3.95
CA LYS A 212 -19.87 0.82 -3.38
C LYS A 212 -19.84 -0.58 -2.79
N MET A 213 -20.85 -0.97 -2.01
CA MET A 213 -20.93 -2.30 -1.43
C MET A 213 -20.95 -3.37 -2.51
N ALA A 214 -21.78 -3.18 -3.54
CA ALA A 214 -21.88 -4.18 -4.60
C ALA A 214 -20.60 -4.29 -5.45
N ILE A 215 -19.94 -3.17 -5.75
CA ILE A 215 -18.61 -3.18 -6.39
C ILE A 215 -17.62 -3.93 -5.50
N PHE A 216 -17.57 -3.58 -4.22
CA PHE A 216 -16.66 -4.19 -3.26
C PHE A 216 -16.88 -5.70 -3.13
N ASP A 217 -18.12 -6.17 -3.10
CA ASP A 217 -18.43 -7.60 -3.08
C ASP A 217 -17.87 -8.32 -4.30
N VAL A 218 -17.94 -7.73 -5.49
CA VAL A 218 -17.31 -8.30 -6.69
C VAL A 218 -15.79 -8.33 -6.54
N LEU A 219 -15.18 -7.22 -6.10
CA LEU A 219 -13.73 -7.14 -5.88
C LEU A 219 -13.26 -8.20 -4.88
N TRP A 220 -14.01 -8.38 -3.79
CA TRP A 220 -13.67 -9.30 -2.71
C TRP A 220 -13.74 -10.78 -3.13
N GLN A 221 -14.62 -11.14 -4.05
CA GLN A 221 -14.76 -12.51 -4.53
C GLN A 221 -13.78 -12.85 -5.66
N ASP A 222 -13.17 -11.84 -6.30
CA ASP A 222 -12.30 -12.06 -7.44
C ASP A 222 -11.03 -12.85 -7.08
N GLU A 223 -10.66 -13.81 -7.92
CA GLU A 223 -9.45 -14.64 -7.77
C GLU A 223 -8.38 -14.34 -8.80
N ASN A 224 -8.72 -13.57 -9.83
CA ASN A 224 -7.91 -13.42 -11.03
C ASN A 224 -7.64 -11.95 -11.34
N PHE A 225 -7.43 -11.12 -10.30
CA PHE A 225 -6.93 -9.78 -10.53
C PHE A 225 -5.55 -9.84 -11.18
N THR A 226 -5.34 -8.90 -12.10
CA THR A 226 -4.06 -8.65 -12.72
C THR A 226 -3.58 -7.26 -12.33
N HIS A 227 -2.28 -7.04 -12.41
CA HIS A 227 -1.65 -5.74 -12.24
C HIS A 227 -2.32 -4.68 -13.15
N ASP A 228 -2.56 -5.01 -14.42
CA ASP A 228 -3.20 -4.12 -15.39
C ASP A 228 -4.62 -3.72 -15.00
N ARG A 229 -5.43 -4.66 -14.50
CA ARG A 229 -6.80 -4.37 -14.08
C ARG A 229 -6.82 -3.48 -12.85
N ILE A 230 -5.99 -3.76 -11.86
CA ILE A 230 -5.88 -2.92 -10.66
C ILE A 230 -5.39 -1.51 -11.03
N LEU A 231 -4.37 -1.42 -11.89
CA LEU A 231 -3.83 -0.14 -12.36
C LEU A 231 -4.87 0.67 -13.14
N GLY A 232 -5.66 0.03 -13.99
CA GLY A 232 -6.78 0.65 -14.71
C GLY A 232 -7.79 1.27 -13.75
N MET A 233 -8.23 0.52 -12.74
CA MET A 233 -9.16 1.01 -11.70
C MET A 233 -8.57 2.13 -10.83
N ALA A 234 -7.28 2.05 -10.52
CA ALA A 234 -6.59 3.09 -9.75
C ALA A 234 -6.53 4.42 -10.51
N LYS A 235 -6.31 4.35 -11.83
CA LYS A 235 -6.22 5.51 -12.74
C LYS A 235 -7.59 6.12 -13.06
N ASP A 236 -8.60 5.29 -13.31
CA ASP A 236 -9.92 5.74 -13.77
C ASP A 236 -11.07 5.22 -12.90
N VAL A 237 -11.80 6.14 -12.28
CA VAL A 237 -13.00 5.85 -11.47
C VAL A 237 -14.11 5.23 -12.30
N ASN A 238 -14.18 5.51 -13.60
CA ASN A 238 -15.19 4.90 -14.47
C ASN A 238 -14.96 3.38 -14.60
N GLU A 239 -13.71 2.91 -14.59
CA GLU A 239 -13.41 1.46 -14.56
C GLU A 239 -13.92 0.80 -13.27
N VAL A 240 -13.92 1.53 -12.15
CA VAL A 240 -14.51 1.07 -10.89
C VAL A 240 -16.03 1.00 -10.99
N ILE A 241 -16.67 2.04 -11.53
CA ILE A 241 -18.13 2.10 -11.69
C ILE A 241 -18.62 1.01 -12.64
N LYS A 242 -17.86 0.69 -13.70
CA LYS A 242 -18.18 -0.38 -14.66
C LYS A 242 -18.38 -1.74 -14.01
N ILE A 243 -17.76 -2.00 -12.86
CA ILE A 243 -17.95 -3.26 -12.11
C ILE A 243 -19.40 -3.42 -11.65
N SER A 244 -20.11 -2.31 -11.42
CA SER A 244 -21.52 -2.35 -11.06
C SER A 244 -22.46 -2.59 -12.24
N GLU A 245 -21.98 -2.54 -13.48
CA GLU A 245 -22.81 -2.75 -14.67
C GLU A 245 -23.35 -4.18 -14.70
N GLY A 246 -24.68 -4.32 -14.77
CA GLY A 246 -25.36 -5.61 -14.78
C GLY A 246 -25.67 -6.18 -13.39
N LEU A 247 -25.27 -5.51 -12.30
CA LEU A 247 -25.73 -5.86 -10.96
C LEU A 247 -27.18 -5.38 -10.76
N PRO A 248 -28.00 -6.09 -9.96
CA PRO A 248 -29.42 -5.76 -9.75
C PRO A 248 -29.59 -4.59 -8.76
N ILE A 249 -28.93 -3.46 -9.04
CA ILE A 249 -28.95 -2.25 -8.21
C ILE A 249 -29.76 -1.19 -8.96
N LYS A 250 -30.56 -0.40 -8.23
CA LYS A 250 -31.24 0.76 -8.82
C LYS A 250 -30.20 1.81 -9.18
N HIS A 251 -29.65 1.71 -10.39
CA HIS A 251 -28.75 2.71 -10.93
C HIS A 251 -29.49 4.04 -11.05
N THR A 252 -29.37 4.90 -10.03
CA THR A 252 -29.74 6.31 -10.14
C THR A 252 -28.53 7.10 -10.65
N PHE A 253 -27.79 6.54 -11.60
CA PHE A 253 -26.71 7.24 -12.26
C PHE A 253 -27.32 8.04 -13.41
N LYS A 254 -27.65 9.31 -13.17
CA LYS A 254 -27.54 10.26 -14.29
C LYS A 254 -26.07 10.22 -14.69
N LYS A 255 -25.76 9.85 -15.94
CA LYS A 255 -24.41 9.96 -16.53
C LYS A 255 -23.98 11.44 -16.51
N LYS A 256 -23.60 11.97 -15.35
CA LYS A 256 -22.74 13.15 -15.26
C LYS A 256 -21.33 12.63 -15.47
N LYS A 257 -20.60 13.16 -16.45
CA LYS A 257 -19.16 12.93 -16.56
C LYS A 257 -18.58 13.28 -15.18
N THR A 258 -18.03 12.29 -14.48
CA THR A 258 -17.49 12.51 -13.13
C THR A 258 -16.13 13.17 -13.30
N ILE A 259 -16.09 14.49 -13.12
CA ILE A 259 -14.85 15.25 -13.29
C ILE A 259 -14.01 15.06 -12.02
N LEU A 260 -12.82 14.50 -12.20
CA LEU A 260 -11.90 14.24 -11.10
C LEU A 260 -11.36 15.56 -10.53
N PRO A 261 -11.25 15.71 -9.19
CA PRO A 261 -10.43 16.76 -8.62
C PRO A 261 -9.00 16.66 -9.17
N GLY A 262 -8.46 17.77 -9.69
CA GLY A 262 -7.14 17.83 -10.33
C GLY A 262 -7.13 17.59 -11.84
N ALA A 263 -8.29 17.35 -12.48
CA ALA A 263 -8.41 17.33 -13.94
C ALA A 263 -8.27 18.76 -14.54
N GLN A 264 -7.89 18.83 -15.82
CA GLN A 264 -7.76 20.11 -16.53
C GLN A 264 -9.14 20.69 -16.85
N CYS A 265 -9.32 21.98 -16.54
CA CYS A 265 -10.50 22.73 -16.96
C CYS A 265 -10.54 22.82 -18.50
N PRO A 266 -11.65 22.48 -19.17
CA PRO A 266 -11.72 22.53 -20.63
C PRO A 266 -11.56 23.94 -21.21
N LEU A 267 -11.87 24.98 -20.42
CA LEU A 267 -11.79 26.38 -20.85
C LEU A 267 -10.36 26.93 -20.74
N CYS A 268 -9.75 26.83 -19.56
CA CYS A 268 -8.44 27.44 -19.31
C CYS A 268 -7.26 26.46 -19.30
N GLN A 269 -7.53 25.15 -19.42
CA GLN A 269 -6.54 24.06 -19.44
C GLN A 269 -5.67 23.93 -18.16
N PHE A 270 -5.96 24.72 -17.11
CA PHE A 270 -5.36 24.57 -15.79
C PHE A 270 -6.04 23.46 -14.98
N ARG A 271 -5.28 22.75 -14.16
CA ARG A 271 -5.81 21.75 -13.23
C ARG A 271 -6.60 22.43 -12.12
N THR A 272 -7.81 21.95 -11.83
CA THR A 272 -8.65 22.47 -10.74
C THR A 272 -9.13 21.37 -9.80
N TYR A 273 -9.16 21.68 -8.51
CA TYR A 273 -9.79 20.85 -7.47
C TYR A 273 -11.15 21.41 -7.04
N GLN A 274 -11.50 22.61 -7.53
CA GLN A 274 -12.72 23.33 -7.24
C GLN A 274 -13.53 23.47 -8.53
N TRP A 275 -14.36 22.45 -8.78
CA TRP A 275 -15.33 22.44 -9.87
C TRP A 275 -16.60 23.17 -9.43
N VAL A 276 -17.16 24.00 -10.31
CA VAL A 276 -18.43 24.67 -10.03
C VAL A 276 -19.57 23.66 -10.20
N GLU A 277 -20.36 23.49 -9.14
CA GLU A 277 -21.54 22.65 -9.16
C GLU A 277 -22.77 23.43 -9.65
N GLY A 278 -23.66 22.76 -10.38
CA GLY A 278 -24.93 23.35 -10.82
C GLY A 278 -24.80 24.39 -11.93
N ILE A 279 -23.69 24.40 -12.68
CA ILE A 279 -23.48 25.33 -13.80
C ILE A 279 -24.61 25.27 -14.84
N GLU A 280 -25.23 24.10 -15.00
CA GLU A 280 -26.37 23.87 -15.89
C GLU A 280 -27.61 24.73 -15.55
N GLN A 281 -27.67 25.27 -14.33
CA GLN A 281 -28.77 26.11 -13.85
C GLN A 281 -28.57 27.58 -14.26
N ASP A 282 -27.35 28.01 -14.60
CA ASP A 282 -27.04 29.36 -15.06
C ASP A 282 -27.02 29.41 -16.60
N THR A 283 -28.21 29.49 -17.19
CA THR A 283 -28.41 29.47 -18.65
C THR A 283 -27.68 30.61 -19.36
N TYR A 284 -27.51 31.75 -18.71
CA TYR A 284 -26.76 32.87 -19.27
C TYR A 284 -25.28 32.51 -19.38
N LEU A 285 -24.68 32.03 -18.30
CA LEU A 285 -23.26 31.72 -18.27
C LEU A 285 -22.92 30.54 -19.20
N VAL A 286 -23.80 29.54 -19.29
CA VAL A 286 -23.68 28.45 -20.28
C VAL A 286 -23.65 29.00 -21.71
N ASN A 287 -24.57 29.91 -22.06
CA ASN A 287 -24.63 30.49 -23.40
C ASN A 287 -23.39 31.33 -23.73
N GLU A 288 -22.88 32.12 -22.78
CA GLU A 288 -21.67 32.92 -22.98
C GLU A 288 -20.42 32.03 -23.15
N ILE A 289 -20.29 30.97 -22.37
CA ILE A 289 -19.18 30.01 -22.54
C ILE A 289 -19.28 29.32 -23.90
N LYS A 290 -20.47 28.88 -24.33
CA LYS A 290 -20.67 28.22 -25.63
C LYS A 290 -20.37 29.12 -26.84
N LYS A 291 -20.46 30.45 -26.69
CA LYS A 291 -20.02 31.37 -27.76
C LYS A 291 -18.52 31.29 -28.02
N ASP A 292 -17.73 31.17 -26.95
CA ASP A 292 -16.28 31.10 -27.01
C ASP A 292 -15.78 29.64 -27.20
N PHE A 293 -16.54 28.65 -26.71
CA PHE A 293 -16.24 27.22 -26.76
C PHE A 293 -17.46 26.41 -27.26
N PRO A 294 -17.71 26.33 -28.58
CA PRO A 294 -18.92 25.73 -29.14
C PRO A 294 -19.13 24.25 -28.82
N ASP A 295 -18.04 23.50 -28.64
CA ASP A 295 -18.06 22.06 -28.36
C ASP A 295 -18.15 21.71 -26.87
N TRP A 296 -18.15 22.73 -25.98
CA TRP A 296 -18.24 22.53 -24.54
C TRP A 296 -19.69 22.30 -24.09
N GLU A 297 -19.90 21.28 -23.27
CA GLU A 297 -21.17 21.02 -22.59
C GLU A 297 -21.05 21.20 -21.07
N PRO A 298 -22.15 21.55 -20.34
CA PRO A 298 -22.13 21.70 -18.89
C PRO A 298 -21.53 20.50 -18.13
N GLU A 299 -21.69 19.29 -18.69
CA GLU A 299 -21.13 18.05 -18.14
C GLU A 299 -19.60 17.97 -18.23
N ASP A 300 -18.95 18.72 -19.12
CA ASP A 300 -17.48 18.84 -19.19
C ASP A 300 -16.91 19.68 -18.04
N GLY A 301 -17.79 20.45 -17.38
CA GLY A 301 -17.53 21.27 -16.21
C GLY A 301 -16.63 22.46 -16.45
N VAL A 302 -16.51 23.26 -15.40
CA VAL A 302 -15.77 24.53 -15.41
C VAL A 302 -15.20 24.83 -14.03
N CYS A 303 -13.98 25.38 -13.99
CA CYS A 303 -13.35 25.77 -12.74
C CYS A 303 -13.92 27.09 -12.20
N GLY A 304 -13.82 27.31 -10.89
CA GLY A 304 -14.30 28.56 -10.25
C GLY A 304 -13.73 29.83 -10.89
N GLN A 305 -12.44 29.83 -11.27
CA GLN A 305 -11.80 31.00 -11.88
C GLN A 305 -12.39 31.37 -13.25
N CYS A 306 -12.67 30.38 -14.09
CA CYS A 306 -13.33 30.62 -15.39
C CYS A 306 -14.74 31.17 -15.18
N THR A 307 -15.52 30.57 -14.28
CA THR A 307 -16.87 31.05 -13.98
C THR A 307 -16.87 32.50 -13.51
N GLU A 308 -15.94 32.86 -12.61
CA GLU A 308 -15.81 34.24 -12.15
C GLU A 308 -15.36 35.19 -13.27
N ALA A 309 -14.45 34.78 -14.16
CA ALA A 309 -14.06 35.59 -15.31
C ALA A 309 -15.25 35.95 -16.22
N TYR A 310 -16.14 34.98 -16.49
CA TYR A 310 -17.37 35.22 -17.27
C TYR A 310 -18.38 36.09 -16.50
N LYS A 311 -18.51 35.92 -15.18
CA LYS A 311 -19.37 36.80 -14.35
C LYS A 311 -18.85 38.24 -14.29
N VAL A 312 -17.54 38.45 -14.26
CA VAL A 312 -16.95 39.80 -14.28
C VAL A 312 -17.15 40.45 -15.66
N LYS A 313 -16.99 39.68 -16.75
CA LYS A 313 -17.29 40.16 -18.11
C LYS A 313 -18.74 40.65 -18.24
N LYS A 314 -19.68 39.99 -17.56
CA LYS A 314 -21.09 40.42 -17.45
C LYS A 314 -21.27 41.74 -16.69
N ALA A 315 -20.46 42.03 -15.68
CA ALA A 315 -20.59 43.25 -14.86
C ALA A 315 -20.04 44.51 -15.55
N VAL A 316 -19.29 44.36 -16.64
CA VAL A 316 -18.60 45.45 -17.36
C VAL A 316 -19.27 45.75 -18.72
N CYS A 317 -20.33 45.03 -19.09
CA CYS A 317 -21.12 45.26 -20.31
C CYS A 317 -22.47 45.91 -20.04
#